data_AF-A0A7H9BPV0-F1
#
_entry.id   AF-A0A7H9BPV0-F1
#
_cell.length_a   1.000
_cell.length_b   1.000
_cell.length_c   1.000
_cell.angle_alpha   90.00
_cell.angle_beta   90.00
_cell.angle_gamma   90.00
#
_symmetry.space_group_name_H-M   'P 1'
#
loop_
_entity.id
_entity.type
_entity.pdbx_description
1 polymer ?
#
loop_
_entity_poly.entity_id
_entity_poly.type
_entity_poly.pdbx_seq_one_letter_code
_entity_poly.pdbx_strand_id
1 'polypeptide(L)'
;MTKISKFAAAALFVASGAQAGSLSTSLGESYLSVDFNHQIAPAISITAGVLSNFDQDHTLASVGLGYSLPLGAANLTVGGRANWLSMDHHSNEMTLSLGGDLQIPVGQNVALYGSAYWGPFATGDVDASFDGRVGVNWRFMKSVGLDVGYRYSMVEYDNGHEHELANGVYAGVNVIF
;
A
#
# COMPACT_ATOMS: atom_id res chain seq x y z
N MET A 1 20.74 -6.72 21.30
CA MET A 1 19.28 -6.92 21.38
C MET A 1 18.63 -5.65 21.94
N THR A 2 18.58 -4.55 21.18
CA THR A 2 17.97 -3.29 21.65
C THR A 2 17.70 -2.33 20.48
N LYS A 3 16.88 -2.72 19.49
CA LYS A 3 16.44 -1.81 18.41
C LYS A 3 14.98 -2.03 17.93
N ILE A 4 14.11 -2.63 18.77
CA ILE A 4 12.69 -2.87 18.41
C ILE A 4 11.77 -1.74 18.97
N SER A 5 12.31 -0.72 19.64
CA SER A 5 11.51 0.15 20.52
C SER A 5 11.04 1.49 19.91
N LYS A 6 11.25 1.79 18.64
CA LYS A 6 10.80 3.07 18.07
C LYS A 6 9.57 2.88 17.19
N PHE A 7 8.43 2.80 17.87
CA PHE A 7 7.15 3.35 17.46
C PHE A 7 6.63 2.99 16.07
N ALA A 8 6.00 1.81 15.99
CA ALA A 8 4.83 1.59 15.15
C ALA A 8 3.65 2.42 15.70
N ALA A 9 3.53 3.68 15.29
CA ALA A 9 2.37 4.51 15.58
C ALA A 9 1.36 4.42 14.41
N ALA A 10 0.78 3.24 14.19
CA ALA A 10 -0.35 3.09 13.29
C ALA A 10 -1.62 3.55 14.01
N ALA A 11 -2.05 4.79 13.75
CA ALA A 11 -3.28 5.34 14.29
C ALA A 11 -4.50 4.53 13.77
N LEU A 12 -5.11 3.73 14.64
CA LEU A 12 -6.35 3.01 14.36
C LEU A 12 -7.55 3.95 14.55
N PHE A 13 -8.02 4.55 13.45
CA PHE A 13 -9.37 5.14 13.40
C PHE A 13 -10.28 4.20 12.61
N VAL A 14 -11.09 3.41 13.31
CA VAL A 14 -12.18 2.63 12.70
C VAL A 14 -13.43 3.51 12.69
N ALA A 15 -13.71 4.16 11.56
CA ALA A 15 -14.99 4.83 11.37
C ALA A 15 -16.07 3.79 11.02
N SER A 16 -17.00 3.55 11.95
CA SER A 16 -18.15 2.67 11.76
C SER A 16 -19.20 3.34 10.87
N GLY A 17 -19.06 3.21 9.55
CA GLY A 17 -20.06 3.61 8.56
C GLY A 17 -20.56 2.40 7.76
N ALA A 18 -21.75 2.49 7.17
CA ALA A 18 -22.32 1.44 6.28
C ALA A 18 -21.57 1.27 4.94
N GLN A 19 -20.37 1.84 4.82
CA GLN A 19 -19.51 1.80 3.65
C GLN A 19 -18.40 0.77 3.91
N ALA A 20 -18.08 -0.04 2.89
CA ALA A 20 -17.06 -1.07 3.02
C ALA A 20 -15.70 -0.45 3.34
N GLY A 21 -15.20 -0.75 4.54
CA GLY A 21 -13.86 -0.40 4.98
C GLY A 21 -12.97 -1.64 5.01
N SER A 22 -11.68 -1.44 4.79
CA SER A 22 -10.70 -2.48 5.07
C SER A 22 -9.44 -1.93 5.68
N LEU A 23 -8.85 -2.73 6.55
CA LEU A 23 -7.55 -2.52 7.14
C LEU A 23 -6.71 -3.76 6.85
N SER A 24 -5.52 -3.57 6.31
CA SER A 24 -4.58 -4.65 6.04
C SER A 24 -3.24 -4.35 6.69
N THR A 25 -2.57 -5.39 7.15
CA THR A 25 -1.26 -5.30 7.77
C THR A 25 -0.42 -6.44 7.23
N SER A 26 0.73 -6.11 6.63
CA SER A 26 1.61 -7.06 5.95
C SER A 26 3.04 -6.95 6.47
N LEU A 27 3.70 -8.08 6.66
CA LEU A 27 5.11 -8.16 7.05
C LEU A 27 5.89 -8.84 5.93
N GLY A 28 6.88 -8.14 5.39
CA GLY A 28 7.91 -8.67 4.49
C GLY A 28 9.22 -8.95 5.21
N GLU A 29 10.24 -9.36 4.46
CA GLU A 29 11.56 -9.67 5.03
C GLU A 29 12.21 -8.48 5.74
N SER A 30 12.10 -7.30 5.16
CA SER A 30 12.75 -6.06 5.64
C SER A 30 11.76 -4.92 5.88
N TYR A 31 10.45 -5.16 5.78
CA TYR A 31 9.45 -4.10 5.89
C TYR A 31 8.15 -4.53 6.56
N LEU A 32 7.42 -3.56 7.08
CA LEU A 32 6.05 -3.68 7.59
C LEU A 32 5.19 -2.65 6.88
N SER A 33 4.02 -3.07 6.39
CA SER A 33 3.00 -2.15 5.85
C SER A 33 1.69 -2.25 6.61
N VAL A 34 1.00 -1.12 6.75
CA VAL A 34 -0.36 -1.01 7.24
C VAL A 34 -1.13 -0.15 6.25
N ASP A 35 -2.18 -0.69 5.66
CA ASP A 35 -2.94 -0.03 4.60
C ASP A 35 -4.44 -0.03 4.96
N PHE A 36 -5.04 1.15 4.88
CA PHE A 36 -6.46 1.43 5.10
C PHE A 36 -7.11 1.82 3.78
N ASN A 37 -8.26 1.24 3.49
CA ASN A 37 -9.09 1.60 2.34
C ASN A 37 -10.53 1.80 2.81
N HIS A 38 -11.17 2.86 2.33
CA HIS A 38 -12.57 3.14 2.64
C HIS A 38 -13.30 3.67 1.41
N GLN A 39 -14.45 3.07 1.12
CA GLN A 39 -15.36 3.61 0.13
C GLN A 39 -16.07 4.84 0.71
N ILE A 40 -16.07 5.96 -0.02
CA ILE A 40 -16.73 7.21 0.42
C ILE A 40 -17.95 7.56 -0.43
N ALA A 41 -18.01 7.02 -1.65
CA ALA A 41 -19.15 7.13 -2.56
C ALA A 41 -19.17 5.91 -3.50
N PRO A 42 -20.25 5.66 -4.25
CA PRO A 42 -20.27 4.61 -5.27
C PRO A 42 -19.04 4.72 -6.19
N ALA A 43 -18.28 3.63 -6.30
CA ALA A 43 -17.01 3.55 -7.04
C ALA A 43 -15.85 4.43 -6.52
N ILE A 44 -16.05 5.36 -5.58
CA ILE A 44 -14.97 6.23 -5.08
C ILE A 44 -14.46 5.72 -3.74
N SER A 45 -13.16 5.51 -3.66
CA SER A 45 -12.44 5.08 -2.47
C SER A 45 -11.34 6.06 -2.10
N ILE A 46 -11.06 6.14 -0.81
CA ILE A 46 -9.84 6.75 -0.28
C ILE A 46 -8.94 5.64 0.24
N THR A 47 -7.65 5.82 0.08
CA THR A 47 -6.63 4.95 0.66
C THR A 47 -5.71 5.76 1.55
N ALA A 48 -5.21 5.13 2.61
CA ALA A 48 -4.12 5.65 3.40
C ALA A 48 -3.23 4.46 3.78
N GLY A 49 -1.91 4.61 3.75
CA GLY A 49 -1.01 3.53 4.10
C GLY A 49 0.28 4.02 4.71
N VAL A 50 0.91 3.19 5.50
CA VAL A 50 2.25 3.42 6.03
C VAL A 50 3.08 2.18 5.73
N LEU A 51 4.24 2.38 5.13
CA LEU A 51 5.27 1.37 4.89
C LEU A 51 6.52 1.80 5.63
N SER A 52 7.00 0.96 6.55
CA SER A 52 8.25 1.18 7.27
C SER A 52 9.25 0.09 6.90
N ASN A 53 10.45 0.48 6.49
CA ASN A 53 11.55 -0.43 6.22
C ASN A 53 12.48 -0.47 7.45
N PHE A 54 12.76 -1.67 7.96
CA PHE A 54 13.53 -1.89 9.18
C PHE A 54 15.05 -1.77 8.99
N ASP A 55 15.54 -1.99 7.76
CA ASP A 55 16.97 -2.01 7.47
C ASP A 55 17.52 -0.59 7.22
N GLN A 56 16.67 0.31 6.71
CA GLN A 56 17.07 1.66 6.31
C GLN A 56 16.44 2.78 7.17
N ASP A 57 15.67 2.45 8.21
CA ASP A 57 14.95 3.42 9.06
C ASP A 57 14.07 4.41 8.24
N HIS A 58 13.58 4.00 7.07
CA HIS A 58 12.75 4.82 6.18
C HIS A 58 11.26 4.53 6.39
N THR A 59 10.45 5.58 6.47
CA THR A 59 8.99 5.46 6.53
C THR A 59 8.33 6.24 5.40
N LEU A 60 7.51 5.53 4.63
CA LEU A 60 6.68 6.07 3.56
C LEU A 60 5.23 6.08 4.04
N ALA A 61 4.65 7.26 4.17
CA ALA A 61 3.22 7.44 4.38
C ALA A 61 2.56 7.74 3.04
N SER A 62 1.40 7.15 2.75
CA SER A 62 0.66 7.35 1.51
C SER A 62 -0.79 7.69 1.78
N VAL A 63 -1.36 8.56 0.95
CA VAL A 63 -2.79 8.85 0.91
C VAL A 63 -3.21 8.90 -0.55
N GLY A 64 -4.34 8.28 -0.87
CA GLY A 64 -4.80 8.17 -2.24
C GLY A 64 -6.30 8.26 -2.41
N LEU A 65 -6.68 8.43 -3.67
CA LEU A 65 -8.05 8.42 -4.15
C LEU A 65 -8.12 7.48 -5.34
N GLY A 66 -9.15 6.63 -5.37
CA GLY A 66 -9.35 5.64 -6.41
C GLY A 66 -10.80 5.58 -6.89
N TYR A 67 -10.97 5.33 -8.19
CA TYR A 67 -12.24 5.09 -8.86
C TYR A 67 -12.31 3.63 -9.32
N SER A 68 -13.30 2.89 -8.85
CA SER A 68 -13.48 1.45 -9.07
C SER A 68 -14.47 1.16 -10.20
N LEU A 69 -14.00 0.40 -11.17
CA LEU A 69 -14.69 -0.04 -12.36
C LEU A 69 -14.95 -1.55 -12.26
N PRO A 70 -16.21 -1.99 -12.14
CA PRO A 70 -16.53 -3.40 -12.21
C PRO A 70 -16.34 -3.89 -13.65
N LEU A 71 -15.34 -4.73 -13.89
CA LEU A 71 -15.03 -5.37 -15.18
C LEU A 71 -15.63 -6.79 -15.22
N GLY A 72 -16.92 -6.89 -14.93
CA GLY A 72 -17.66 -8.16 -14.87
C GLY A 72 -17.21 -9.03 -13.71
N ALA A 73 -16.28 -9.95 -13.95
CA ALA A 73 -15.74 -10.87 -12.95
C ALA A 73 -14.51 -10.30 -12.21
N ALA A 74 -14.00 -9.13 -12.61
CA ALA A 74 -12.89 -8.45 -11.95
C ALA A 74 -13.30 -7.03 -11.52
N ASN A 75 -12.57 -6.45 -10.57
CA ASN A 75 -12.70 -5.06 -10.18
C ASN A 75 -11.38 -4.33 -10.45
N LEU A 76 -11.43 -3.28 -11.27
CA LEU A 76 -10.28 -2.43 -11.56
C LEU A 76 -10.47 -1.09 -10.86
N THR A 77 -9.59 -0.73 -9.95
CA THR A 77 -9.53 0.58 -9.33
C THR A 77 -8.40 1.37 -9.98
N VAL A 78 -8.68 2.57 -10.48
CA VAL A 78 -7.65 3.49 -11.00
C VAL A 78 -7.61 4.73 -10.13
N GLY A 79 -6.43 5.28 -9.86
CA GLY A 79 -6.32 6.34 -8.86
C GLY A 79 -4.95 6.98 -8.78
N GLY A 80 -4.90 8.01 -7.94
CA GLY A 80 -3.66 8.69 -7.57
C GLY A 80 -3.34 8.45 -6.10
N ARG A 81 -2.05 8.35 -5.79
CA ARG A 81 -1.52 8.28 -4.42
C ARG A 81 -0.46 9.36 -4.25
N ALA A 82 -0.59 10.19 -3.23
CA ALA A 82 0.49 11.04 -2.73
C ALA A 82 1.23 10.26 -1.65
N ASN A 83 2.56 10.17 -1.78
CA ASN A 83 3.41 9.54 -0.78
C ASN A 83 4.33 10.59 -0.17
N TRP A 84 4.37 10.65 1.14
CA TRP A 84 5.33 11.41 1.93
C TRP A 84 6.40 10.47 2.45
N LEU A 85 7.66 10.77 2.14
CA LEU A 85 8.82 10.04 2.61
C LEU A 85 9.48 10.86 3.73
N SER A 86 9.54 10.27 4.92
CA SER A 86 10.29 10.84 6.05
C SER A 86 11.59 10.07 6.24
N MET A 87 12.70 10.79 6.11
CA MET A 87 14.06 10.30 6.35
C MET A 87 14.67 11.00 7.56
N ASP A 88 15.40 10.29 8.41
CA ASP A 88 15.96 10.83 9.65
C ASP A 88 17.02 11.94 9.45
N HIS A 89 17.52 12.18 8.23
CA HIS A 89 18.64 13.10 7.97
C HIS A 89 18.47 14.06 6.77
N HIS A 90 17.34 14.05 6.06
CA HIS A 90 17.09 14.94 4.91
C HIS A 90 15.66 15.49 4.87
N SER A 91 15.42 16.50 4.03
CA SER A 91 14.12 17.15 3.85
C SER A 91 13.03 16.14 3.50
N ASN A 92 11.82 16.32 4.05
CA ASN A 92 10.67 15.48 3.71
C ASN A 92 10.35 15.60 2.21
N GLU A 93 10.32 14.47 1.52
CA GLU A 93 10.05 14.41 0.08
C GLU A 93 8.62 13.94 -0.16
N MET A 94 8.00 14.47 -1.21
CA MET A 94 6.65 14.09 -1.61
C MET A 94 6.68 13.59 -3.05
N THR A 95 6.05 12.44 -3.29
CA THR A 95 5.85 11.89 -4.63
C THR A 95 4.35 11.78 -4.91
N LEU A 96 3.95 12.02 -6.14
CA LEU A 96 2.60 11.83 -6.62
C LEU A 96 2.61 10.74 -7.69
N SER A 97 1.96 9.63 -7.37
CA SER A 97 1.87 8.43 -8.20
C SER A 97 0.48 8.28 -8.80
N LEU A 98 0.42 7.82 -10.04
CA LEU A 98 -0.80 7.42 -10.74
C LEU A 98 -0.72 5.92 -11.03
N GLY A 99 -1.85 5.24 -10.88
CA GLY A 99 -1.85 3.79 -11.01
C GLY A 99 -3.22 3.18 -10.77
N GLY A 100 -3.19 1.91 -10.40
CA GLY A 100 -4.41 1.20 -10.07
C GLY A 100 -4.18 -0.16 -9.46
N ASP A 101 -5.29 -0.74 -9.01
CA ASP A 101 -5.41 -2.05 -8.41
C ASP A 101 -6.38 -2.89 -9.25
N LEU A 102 -6.02 -4.13 -9.52
CA LEU A 102 -6.88 -5.12 -10.16
C LEU A 102 -7.13 -6.23 -9.15
N GLN A 103 -8.39 -6.56 -8.91
CA GLN A 103 -8.81 -7.69 -8.10
C GLN A 103 -9.66 -8.66 -8.91
N ILE A 104 -9.31 -9.94 -8.88
CA ILE A 104 -9.98 -11.00 -9.62
C ILE A 104 -10.39 -12.10 -8.63
N PRO A 105 -11.67 -12.18 -8.22
CA PRO A 105 -12.19 -13.34 -7.49
C PRO A 105 -12.07 -14.60 -8.35
N VAL A 106 -11.33 -15.61 -7.86
CA VAL A 106 -11.16 -16.91 -8.53
C VAL A 106 -12.07 -17.98 -7.91
N GLY A 107 -12.50 -17.76 -6.66
CA GLY A 107 -13.44 -18.64 -5.96
C GLY A 107 -14.24 -17.90 -4.90
N GLN A 108 -14.95 -18.64 -4.05
CA GLN A 108 -15.79 -18.05 -3.00
C GLN A 108 -14.99 -17.32 -1.91
N ASN A 109 -13.75 -17.76 -1.70
CA ASN A 109 -12.89 -17.28 -0.60
C ASN A 109 -11.53 -16.81 -1.09
N VAL A 110 -11.23 -16.93 -2.38
CA VAL A 110 -9.89 -16.65 -2.93
C VAL A 110 -10.00 -15.60 -4.03
N ALA A 111 -9.19 -14.55 -3.93
CA ALA A 111 -9.05 -13.54 -4.95
C ALA A 111 -7.57 -13.32 -5.27
N LEU A 112 -7.25 -13.13 -6.54
CA LEU A 112 -5.97 -12.60 -6.97
C LEU A 112 -6.04 -11.08 -6.94
N TYR A 113 -4.94 -10.43 -6.59
CA TYR A 113 -4.83 -8.99 -6.74
C TYR A 113 -3.47 -8.62 -7.35
N GLY A 114 -3.45 -7.50 -8.06
CA GLY A 114 -2.25 -6.83 -8.51
C GLY A 114 -2.44 -5.33 -8.43
N SER A 115 -1.42 -4.60 -7.99
CA SER A 115 -1.40 -3.15 -7.99
C SER A 115 -0.13 -2.64 -8.64
N ALA A 116 -0.23 -1.52 -9.34
CA ALA A 116 0.91 -0.86 -9.95
C ALA A 116 0.67 0.65 -9.94
N TYR A 117 1.61 1.39 -9.35
CA TYR A 117 1.58 2.83 -9.26
C TYR A 117 2.93 3.39 -9.67
N TRP A 118 2.89 4.36 -10.58
CA TRP A 118 4.07 5.04 -11.09
C TRP A 118 3.95 6.53 -10.80
N GLY A 119 4.95 7.09 -10.12
CA GLY A 119 5.08 8.49 -9.77
C GLY A 119 6.15 9.17 -10.59
N PRO A 120 5.79 9.83 -11.71
CA PRO A 120 6.70 10.68 -12.47
C PRO A 120 6.81 12.10 -11.89
N PHE A 121 6.03 12.42 -10.85
CA PHE A 121 6.01 13.73 -10.23
C PHE A 121 6.51 13.61 -8.79
N ALA A 122 7.64 14.22 -8.52
CA ALA A 122 8.25 14.22 -7.21
C ALA A 122 8.86 15.59 -6.91
N THR A 123 9.09 15.87 -5.62
CA THR A 123 9.70 17.10 -5.14
C THR A 123 10.93 16.78 -4.31
N GLY A 124 11.98 17.59 -4.42
CA GLY A 124 13.24 17.36 -3.72
C GLY A 124 14.25 16.72 -4.67
N ASP A 125 14.93 15.67 -4.21
CA ASP A 125 15.94 14.95 -4.98
C ASP A 125 15.39 13.65 -5.62
N VAL A 126 14.07 13.41 -5.53
CA VAL A 126 13.40 12.25 -6.12
C VAL A 126 12.92 12.59 -7.53
N ASP A 127 13.27 11.73 -8.49
CA ASP A 127 12.97 11.90 -9.91
C ASP A 127 11.77 11.02 -10.32
N ALA A 128 11.72 9.79 -9.82
CA ALA A 128 10.60 8.87 -10.07
C ALA A 128 10.37 7.87 -8.92
N SER A 129 9.14 7.38 -8.79
CA SER A 129 8.80 6.26 -7.90
C SER A 129 7.96 5.21 -8.61
N PHE A 130 8.16 3.95 -8.26
CA PHE A 130 7.32 2.85 -8.71
C PHE A 130 7.00 1.92 -7.54
N ASP A 131 5.72 1.62 -7.35
CA ASP A 131 5.22 0.69 -6.33
C ASP A 131 4.29 -0.32 -6.98
N GLY A 132 4.72 -1.57 -6.98
CA GLY A 132 4.00 -2.72 -7.52
C GLY A 132 3.78 -3.81 -6.48
N ARG A 133 2.61 -4.43 -6.49
CA ARG A 133 2.28 -5.56 -5.61
C ARG A 133 1.49 -6.59 -6.41
N VAL A 134 1.72 -7.87 -6.15
CA VAL A 134 0.89 -8.94 -6.70
C VAL A 134 0.75 -10.05 -5.67
N GLY A 135 -0.42 -10.67 -5.58
CA GLY A 135 -0.60 -11.75 -4.64
C GLY A 135 -1.98 -12.37 -4.64
N VAL A 136 -2.19 -13.18 -3.62
CA VAL A 136 -3.41 -13.93 -3.37
C VAL A 136 -3.97 -13.49 -2.03
N ASN A 137 -5.26 -13.21 -2.02
CA ASN A 137 -6.05 -12.97 -0.82
C ASN A 137 -6.94 -14.18 -0.56
N TRP A 138 -6.87 -14.72 0.65
CA TRP A 138 -7.70 -15.83 1.10
C TRP A 138 -8.52 -15.43 2.33
N ARG A 139 -9.85 -15.38 2.16
CA ARG A 139 -10.82 -15.01 3.19
C ARG A 139 -11.35 -16.26 3.88
N PHE A 140 -10.85 -16.54 5.07
CA PHE A 140 -11.37 -17.63 5.91
C PHE A 140 -12.64 -17.20 6.66
N MET A 141 -12.84 -15.89 6.89
CA MET A 141 -14.08 -15.32 7.44
C MET A 141 -14.63 -14.22 6.51
N LYS A 142 -15.90 -13.84 6.72
CA LYS A 142 -16.50 -12.71 6.00
C LYS A 142 -15.75 -11.40 6.28
N SER A 143 -15.22 -11.21 7.47
CA SER A 143 -14.50 -9.98 7.87
C SER A 143 -12.99 -10.14 7.95
N VAL A 144 -12.43 -11.34 7.86
CA VAL A 144 -10.98 -11.54 8.04
C VAL A 144 -10.43 -12.47 6.97
N GLY A 145 -9.27 -12.10 6.43
CA GLY A 145 -8.52 -12.91 5.49
C GLY A 145 -7.02 -12.79 5.70
N LEU A 146 -6.30 -13.64 4.99
CA LEU A 146 -4.85 -13.63 4.86
C LEU A 146 -4.48 -13.19 3.46
N ASP A 147 -3.41 -12.43 3.33
CA ASP A 147 -2.82 -12.11 2.05
C ASP A 147 -1.36 -12.52 2.00
N VAL A 148 -0.97 -13.14 0.89
CA VAL A 148 0.43 -13.48 0.62
C VAL A 148 0.73 -13.01 -0.79
N GLY A 149 1.89 -12.42 -0.98
CA GLY A 149 2.26 -11.87 -2.27
C GLY A 149 3.70 -11.45 -2.32
N TYR A 150 4.02 -10.75 -3.39
CA TYR A 150 5.32 -10.16 -3.65
C TYR A 150 5.12 -8.66 -3.88
N ARG A 151 5.95 -7.84 -3.23
CA ARG A 151 5.96 -6.39 -3.41
C ARG A 151 7.30 -5.98 -3.98
N TYR A 152 7.24 -5.04 -4.90
CA TYR A 152 8.40 -4.38 -5.48
C TYR A 152 8.16 -2.87 -5.48
N SER A 153 8.97 -2.14 -4.73
CA SER A 153 8.84 -0.70 -4.53
C SER A 153 10.22 -0.06 -4.66
N MET A 154 10.38 0.86 -5.59
CA MET A 154 11.62 1.54 -5.93
C MET A 154 11.41 3.05 -5.98
N VAL A 155 12.43 3.79 -5.55
CA VAL A 155 12.52 5.24 -5.69
C VAL A 155 13.84 5.56 -6.40
N GLU A 156 13.75 6.37 -7.44
CA GLU A 156 14.86 6.87 -8.24
C GLU A 156 15.15 8.32 -7.85
N TYR A 157 16.42 8.61 -7.55
CA TYR A 157 16.90 9.93 -7.16
C TYR A 157 17.69 10.60 -8.29
N ASP A 158 17.68 11.94 -8.36
CA ASP A 158 18.31 12.81 -9.39
C ASP A 158 19.79 12.51 -9.64
N ASN A 159 20.49 11.91 -8.66
CA ASN A 159 21.90 11.48 -8.79
C ASN A 159 22.08 10.12 -9.49
N GLY A 160 21.02 9.54 -10.07
CA GLY A 160 21.04 8.23 -10.73
C GLY A 160 21.23 7.06 -9.79
N HIS A 161 20.96 7.26 -8.50
CA HIS A 161 21.05 6.20 -7.48
C HIS A 161 19.64 5.66 -7.22
N GLU A 162 19.44 4.38 -7.53
CA GLU A 162 18.19 3.67 -7.26
C GLU A 162 18.20 3.13 -5.83
N HIS A 163 17.13 3.36 -5.07
CA HIS A 163 16.94 2.76 -3.75
C HIS A 163 15.66 1.94 -3.71
N GLU A 164 15.84 0.66 -3.36
CA GLU A 164 14.77 -0.31 -3.23
C GLU A 164 14.15 -0.22 -1.84
N LEU A 165 12.89 0.22 -1.77
CA LEU A 165 12.16 0.41 -0.51
C LEU A 165 11.55 -0.89 -0.02
N ALA A 166 11.11 -1.76 -0.93
CA ALA A 166 10.56 -3.06 -0.61
C ALA A 166 10.72 -4.00 -1.80
N ASN A 167 11.44 -5.09 -1.60
CA ASN A 167 11.50 -6.21 -2.54
C ASN A 167 11.43 -7.50 -1.75
N GLY A 168 10.36 -8.25 -1.98
CA GLY A 168 10.27 -9.58 -1.43
C GLY A 168 8.85 -10.08 -1.28
N VAL A 169 8.80 -11.31 -0.81
CA VAL A 169 7.56 -11.93 -0.36
C VAL A 169 7.12 -11.31 0.96
N TYR A 170 5.81 -11.18 1.12
CA TYR A 170 5.20 -10.82 2.38
C TYR A 170 4.01 -11.71 2.69
N ALA A 171 3.65 -11.73 3.96
CA ALA A 171 2.40 -12.27 4.46
C ALA A 171 1.70 -11.23 5.31
N GLY A 172 0.39 -11.16 5.19
CA GLY A 172 -0.43 -10.18 5.86
C GLY A 172 -1.80 -10.71 6.25
N VAL A 173 -2.48 -9.89 7.03
CA VAL A 173 -3.86 -10.10 7.47
C VAL A 173 -4.66 -8.91 6.99
N ASN A 174 -5.83 -9.19 6.42
CA ASN A 174 -6.79 -8.16 6.05
C ASN A 174 -8.06 -8.31 6.88
N VAL A 175 -8.59 -7.19 7.35
CA VAL A 175 -9.86 -7.09 8.07
C VAL A 175 -10.77 -6.18 7.26
N ILE A 176 -11.99 -6.63 6.99
CA ILE A 176 -13.03 -5.91 6.24
C ILE A 176 -14.21 -5.71 7.19
N PHE A 177 -14.76 -4.50 7.23
CA PHE A 177 -15.88 -4.13 8.10
C PHE A 177 -16.91 -3.27 7.37
#